data_AF-A0A961JWQ5-F1
#
_entry.id   AF-A0A961JWQ5-F1
#
_cell.length_a   1.000
_cell.length_b   1.000
_cell.length_c   1.000
_cell.angle_alpha   90.00
_cell.angle_beta   90.00
_cell.angle_gamma   90.00
#
_symmetry.space_group_name_H-M   'P 1'
#
loop_
_entity.id
_entity.type
_entity.pdbx_description
1 polymer ?
#
loop_
_entity_poly.entity_id
_entity_poly.type
_entity_poly.pdbx_seq_one_letter_code
_entity_poly.pdbx_strand_id
1 'polypeptide(L)'
;MRDVLSSQSKDPQIGIRLVGAPAIETAGAGAVFPRKGYQLLAYLVLSPGLRASRRIAAEMLWETRDGEIPYDNLRQLLSRLRRALEGSGIVLHTDGRDLWIEDPDRRIDLARLVADDGAVAQDLYLGQLLDGVEGVTDRYHDWLLVERMRLEDRFFAAMDRRLRDMTRHGAARKEELDRIAGALLRIDPTRAASYRALTEAYLRANMPGEAARYAEMGLTHADRDG
;
A
#
# COMPACT_ATOMS: atom_id res chain seq x y z
N MET A 1 35.39 0.82 22.96
CA MET A 1 34.56 0.99 24.18
C MET A 1 33.21 1.47 23.70
N ARG A 2 32.29 0.55 23.36
CA ARG A 2 31.20 0.09 24.24
C ARG A 2 30.36 1.27 24.76
N ASP A 3 29.06 1.38 24.58
CA ASP A 3 28.05 0.55 23.92
C ASP A 3 26.70 1.28 24.09
N VAL A 4 25.71 0.94 23.24
CA VAL A 4 24.26 0.95 23.56
C VAL A 4 23.64 2.36 23.74
N LEU A 5 22.78 2.82 22.82
CA LEU A 5 21.33 2.52 22.81
C LEU A 5 20.77 2.61 21.38
N SER A 6 20.96 1.58 20.55
CA SER A 6 20.01 1.32 19.46
C SER A 6 18.76 0.71 20.07
N SER A 7 17.76 1.55 20.31
CA SER A 7 16.39 1.10 20.58
C SER A 7 15.90 0.31 19.37
N GLN A 8 16.02 -1.01 19.44
CA GLN A 8 15.44 -1.96 18.50
C GLN A 8 13.91 -1.78 18.52
N SER A 9 13.36 -1.06 17.54
CA SER A 9 11.96 -1.23 17.19
C SER A 9 11.80 -2.65 16.67
N LYS A 10 11.08 -3.49 17.42
CA LYS A 10 10.79 -4.90 17.11
C LYS A 10 9.87 -5.12 15.89
N ASP A 11 9.64 -4.08 15.10
CA ASP A 11 8.89 -4.17 13.86
C ASP A 11 9.88 -4.30 12.69
N PRO A 12 9.74 -5.33 11.85
CA PRO A 12 10.55 -5.44 10.65
C PRO A 12 10.36 -4.21 9.78
N GLN A 13 11.48 -3.56 9.43
CA GLN A 13 11.51 -2.40 8.54
C GLN A 13 10.99 -2.80 7.15
N ILE A 14 10.16 -1.93 6.56
CA ILE A 14 9.67 -2.09 5.19
C ILE A 14 10.87 -2.15 4.25
N GLY A 15 11.02 -3.25 3.53
CA GLY A 15 12.08 -3.45 2.54
C GLY A 15 11.67 -3.00 1.14
N ILE A 16 10.38 -3.13 0.81
CA ILE A 16 9.80 -2.81 -0.49
C ILE A 16 8.54 -1.98 -0.31
N ARG A 17 8.49 -0.85 -1.01
CA ARG A 17 7.29 -0.02 -1.12
C ARG A 17 6.60 -0.20 -2.46
N LEU A 18 5.31 -0.46 -2.41
CA LEU A 18 4.40 -0.58 -3.56
C LEU A 18 3.21 0.38 -3.43
N VAL A 19 2.90 0.89 -2.24
CA VAL A 19 1.79 1.83 -2.02
C VAL A 19 2.32 3.27 -2.05
N GLY A 20 1.98 4.01 -3.10
CA GLY A 20 2.68 5.21 -3.52
C GLY A 20 3.79 4.89 -4.53
N ALA A 21 4.81 5.75 -4.62
CA ALA A 21 5.91 5.60 -5.56
C ALA A 21 6.77 4.36 -5.22
N PRO A 22 6.91 3.39 -6.14
CA PRO A 22 7.63 2.14 -5.87
C PRO A 22 9.10 2.36 -5.52
N ALA A 23 9.56 1.68 -4.46
CA ALA A 23 10.94 1.77 -4.00
C ALA A 23 11.40 0.49 -3.31
N ILE A 24 12.71 0.30 -3.22
CA ILE A 24 13.35 -0.75 -2.43
C ILE A 24 14.42 -0.10 -1.54
N GLU A 25 14.35 -0.35 -0.23
CA GLU A 25 15.29 0.27 0.73
C GLU A 25 16.60 -0.52 0.84
N THR A 26 16.55 -1.84 0.63
CA THR A 26 17.73 -2.72 0.62
C THR A 26 17.69 -3.61 -0.61
N ALA A 27 18.38 -3.19 -1.66
CA ALA A 27 18.62 -4.06 -2.81
C ALA A 27 19.74 -5.06 -2.48
N GLY A 28 19.45 -6.35 -2.62
CA GLY A 28 20.43 -7.43 -2.43
C GLY A 28 21.63 -7.27 -3.35
N ALA A 29 22.84 -7.45 -2.81
CA ALA A 29 24.11 -7.51 -3.55
C ALA A 29 24.37 -6.35 -4.56
N GLY A 30 23.76 -5.17 -4.36
CA GLY A 30 23.87 -4.04 -5.29
C GLY A 30 23.14 -4.24 -6.63
N ALA A 31 22.26 -5.24 -6.73
CA ALA A 31 21.50 -5.51 -7.93
C ALA A 31 20.38 -4.47 -8.15
N VAL A 32 20.23 -4.00 -9.40
CA VAL A 32 19.14 -3.09 -9.77
C VAL A 32 17.82 -3.84 -9.76
N PHE A 33 16.88 -3.38 -8.93
CA PHE A 33 15.53 -3.93 -8.88
C PHE A 33 14.75 -3.62 -10.17
N PRO A 34 14.28 -4.63 -10.93
CA PRO A 34 13.56 -4.40 -12.17
C PRO A 34 12.22 -3.71 -11.96
N ARG A 35 11.84 -2.74 -12.82
CA ARG A 35 10.53 -2.06 -12.76
C ARG A 35 9.34 -3.03 -12.81
N LYS A 36 9.37 -4.02 -13.71
CA LYS A 36 8.35 -5.11 -13.78
C LYS A 36 8.34 -6.01 -12.54
N GLY A 37 9.38 -5.94 -11.71
CA GLY A 37 9.41 -6.56 -10.40
C GLY A 37 8.34 -6.01 -9.47
N TYR A 38 8.16 -4.68 -9.44
CA TYR A 38 7.14 -4.05 -8.60
C TYR A 38 5.73 -4.47 -9.06
N GLN A 39 5.53 -4.54 -10.38
CA GLN A 39 4.27 -5.04 -10.96
C GLN A 39 4.01 -6.50 -10.54
N LEU A 40 5.03 -7.37 -10.65
CA LEU A 40 4.89 -8.77 -10.27
C LEU A 40 4.58 -8.94 -8.77
N LEU A 41 5.30 -8.24 -7.91
CA LEU A 41 5.10 -8.32 -6.46
C LEU A 41 3.73 -7.80 -6.06
N ALA A 42 3.27 -6.67 -6.60
CA ALA A 42 1.93 -6.15 -6.35
C ALA A 42 0.86 -7.17 -6.76
N TYR A 43 1.00 -7.74 -7.96
CA TYR A 43 0.07 -8.75 -8.45
C TYR A 43 0.03 -9.99 -7.55
N LEU A 44 1.18 -10.49 -7.10
CA LEU A 44 1.24 -11.64 -6.20
C LEU A 44 0.65 -11.35 -4.83
N VAL A 45 0.98 -10.20 -4.22
CA VAL A 45 0.47 -9.83 -2.89
C VAL A 45 -1.05 -9.75 -2.86
N LEU A 46 -1.66 -9.29 -3.96
CA LEU A 46 -3.11 -9.19 -4.08
C LEU A 46 -3.77 -10.46 -4.65
N SER A 47 -2.97 -11.45 -5.04
CA SER A 47 -3.49 -12.75 -5.49
C SER A 47 -3.82 -13.65 -4.30
N PRO A 48 -4.86 -14.50 -4.39
CA PRO A 48 -5.19 -15.47 -3.35
C PRO A 48 -3.98 -16.33 -2.97
N GLY A 49 -3.68 -16.42 -1.67
CA GLY A 49 -2.56 -17.21 -1.16
C GLY A 49 -1.18 -16.71 -1.58
N LEU A 50 -1.06 -15.44 -1.98
CA LEU A 50 0.18 -14.82 -2.47
C LEU A 50 0.77 -15.54 -3.69
N ARG A 51 -0.10 -16.18 -4.48
CA ARG A 51 0.27 -17.13 -5.54
C ARG A 51 -0.48 -16.80 -6.83
N ALA A 52 0.22 -16.95 -7.94
CA ALA A 52 -0.38 -16.86 -9.27
C ALA A 52 0.21 -17.92 -10.21
N SER A 53 -0.54 -18.25 -11.26
CA SER A 53 0.02 -19.10 -12.32
C SER A 53 1.07 -18.33 -13.12
N ARG A 54 2.11 -19.02 -13.58
CA ARG A 54 3.19 -18.47 -14.41
C ARG A 54 2.68 -17.91 -15.71
N ARG A 55 1.72 -18.59 -16.32
CA ARG A 55 1.03 -18.14 -17.53
C ARG A 55 0.38 -16.80 -17.31
N ILE A 56 -0.50 -16.69 -16.30
CA ILE A 56 -1.23 -15.45 -16.05
C ILE A 56 -0.28 -14.33 -15.65
N ALA A 57 0.72 -14.58 -14.81
CA ALA A 57 1.71 -13.56 -14.47
C ALA A 57 2.49 -13.05 -15.69
N ALA A 58 2.83 -13.92 -16.65
CA ALA A 58 3.46 -13.50 -17.90
C ALA A 58 2.51 -12.62 -18.75
N GLU A 59 1.25 -13.03 -18.90
CA GLU A 59 0.22 -12.28 -19.64
C GLU A 59 -0.13 -10.93 -18.98
N MET A 60 -0.07 -10.85 -17.65
CA MET A 60 -0.23 -9.60 -16.93
C MET A 60 0.94 -8.66 -17.20
N LEU A 61 2.17 -9.17 -17.22
CA LEU A 61 3.36 -8.32 -17.30
C LEU A 61 3.77 -7.95 -18.72
N TRP A 62 3.41 -8.72 -19.74
CA TRP A 62 3.82 -8.45 -21.12
C TRP A 62 2.68 -8.74 -22.10
N GLU A 63 2.62 -7.95 -23.16
CA GLU A 63 1.69 -8.18 -24.26
C GLU A 63 1.98 -9.55 -24.89
N THR A 64 0.91 -10.29 -25.14
CA THR A 64 0.98 -11.56 -25.85
C THR A 64 0.98 -11.25 -27.35
N ARG A 65 2.05 -11.61 -28.06
CA ARG A 65 2.15 -11.45 -29.52
C ARG A 65 1.85 -12.79 -30.18
N ASP A 66 0.97 -12.79 -31.17
CA ASP A 66 0.63 -13.99 -31.95
C ASP A 66 0.20 -15.20 -31.10
N GLY A 67 -0.36 -14.95 -29.90
CA GLY A 67 -0.77 -15.98 -28.95
C GLY A 67 0.36 -16.61 -28.13
N GLU A 68 1.61 -16.16 -28.28
CA GLU A 68 2.76 -16.70 -27.56
C GLU A 68 2.95 -16.04 -26.19
N ILE A 69 2.97 -16.88 -25.15
CA ILE A 69 3.18 -16.43 -23.77
C ILE A 69 4.68 -16.16 -23.55
N PRO A 70 5.06 -15.00 -22.98
CA PRO A 70 6.46 -14.57 -22.88
C PRO A 70 7.19 -15.22 -21.68
N TYR A 71 7.26 -16.56 -21.66
CA TYR A 71 7.89 -17.32 -20.58
C TYR A 71 9.39 -17.03 -20.41
N ASP A 72 10.10 -16.73 -21.49
CA ASP A 72 11.52 -16.38 -21.41
C ASP A 72 11.73 -15.03 -20.70
N ASN A 73 10.87 -14.04 -20.98
CA ASN A 73 10.92 -12.77 -20.27
C ASN A 73 10.60 -12.97 -18.78
N LEU A 74 9.61 -13.79 -18.46
CA LEU A 74 9.28 -14.14 -17.08
C LEU A 74 10.47 -14.81 -16.39
N ARG A 75 11.08 -15.82 -17.03
CA ARG A 75 12.26 -16.52 -16.47
C ARG A 75 13.41 -15.58 -16.19
N GLN A 76 13.72 -14.66 -17.10
CA GLN A 76 14.77 -13.66 -16.92
C GLN A 76 14.43 -12.68 -15.78
N LEU A 77 13.17 -12.21 -15.70
CA LEU A 77 12.71 -11.35 -14.61
C LEU A 77 12.85 -12.06 -13.26
N LEU A 78 12.38 -13.30 -13.13
CA LEU A 78 12.45 -14.09 -11.90
C LEU A 78 13.90 -14.27 -11.43
N SER A 79 14.82 -14.54 -12.35
CA SER A 79 16.26 -14.66 -12.03
C SER A 79 16.82 -13.36 -11.45
N ARG A 80 16.51 -12.21 -12.09
CA ARG A 80 16.94 -10.90 -11.62
C ARG A 80 16.32 -10.52 -10.27
N LEU A 81 15.05 -10.83 -10.07
CA LEU A 81 14.35 -10.56 -8.81
C LEU A 81 14.92 -11.37 -7.66
N ARG A 82 15.20 -12.66 -7.86
CA ARG A 82 15.83 -13.49 -6.82
C ARG A 82 17.12 -12.87 -6.32
N ARG A 83 18.00 -12.42 -7.24
CA ARG A 83 19.24 -11.71 -6.88
C ARG A 83 18.98 -10.39 -6.15
N ALA A 84 18.02 -9.59 -6.62
CA ALA A 84 17.69 -8.31 -5.99
C ALA A 84 17.04 -8.45 -4.62
N LEU A 85 16.42 -9.60 -4.33
CA LEU A 85 15.79 -9.93 -3.05
C LEU A 85 16.73 -10.68 -2.08
N GLU A 86 17.96 -11.02 -2.49
CA GLU A 86 18.93 -11.67 -1.60
C GLU A 86 19.16 -10.83 -0.35
N GLY A 87 19.01 -11.45 0.83
CA GLY A 87 19.15 -10.76 2.12
C GLY A 87 17.97 -9.87 2.53
N SER A 88 16.95 -9.72 1.69
CA SER A 88 15.76 -8.91 2.02
C SER A 88 14.79 -9.58 2.99
N GLY A 89 14.90 -10.90 3.17
CA GLY A 89 13.92 -11.71 3.92
C GLY A 89 12.66 -12.09 3.13
N ILE A 90 12.54 -11.60 1.89
CA ILE A 90 11.46 -11.97 0.95
C ILE A 90 11.99 -13.05 0.02
N VAL A 91 11.25 -14.15 -0.14
CA VAL A 91 11.64 -15.27 -1.01
C VAL A 91 10.63 -15.42 -2.15
N LEU A 92 11.14 -15.43 -3.39
CA LEU A 92 10.35 -15.64 -4.60
C LEU A 92 10.50 -17.06 -5.14
N HIS A 93 9.44 -17.83 -4.96
CA HIS A 93 9.37 -19.23 -5.36
C HIS A 93 8.68 -19.41 -6.71
N THR A 94 9.01 -20.51 -7.39
CA THR A 94 8.29 -20.93 -8.59
C THR A 94 8.42 -22.44 -8.78
N ASP A 95 7.40 -23.04 -9.37
CA ASP A 95 7.46 -24.40 -9.90
C ASP A 95 7.13 -24.39 -11.40
N GLY A 96 6.74 -25.55 -11.97
CA GLY A 96 6.38 -25.64 -13.39
C GLY A 96 5.09 -24.88 -13.75
N ARG A 97 4.21 -24.59 -12.78
CA ARG A 97 2.89 -24.01 -12.98
C ARG A 97 2.73 -22.65 -12.31
N ASP A 98 3.22 -22.51 -11.09
CA ASP A 98 2.93 -21.40 -10.19
C ASP A 98 4.17 -20.59 -9.81
N LEU A 99 3.91 -19.38 -9.32
CA LEU A 99 4.85 -18.53 -8.62
C LEU A 99 4.18 -18.00 -7.36
N TRP A 100 4.95 -17.85 -6.30
CA TRP A 100 4.45 -17.30 -5.03
C TRP A 100 5.58 -16.62 -4.26
N ILE A 101 5.20 -15.76 -3.33
CA ILE A 101 6.13 -15.10 -2.42
C ILE A 101 5.95 -15.61 -0.99
N GLU A 102 7.07 -15.69 -0.27
CA GLU A 102 7.09 -15.79 1.18
C GLU A 102 7.67 -14.50 1.74
N ASP A 103 6.90 -13.83 2.60
CA ASP A 103 7.27 -12.59 3.28
C ASP A 103 6.79 -12.67 4.74
N PRO A 104 7.43 -13.52 5.58
CA PRO A 104 6.96 -13.82 6.94
C PRO A 104 6.99 -12.57 7.83
N ASP A 105 7.91 -11.66 7.57
CA ASP A 105 8.10 -10.40 8.27
C ASP A 105 7.24 -9.26 7.71
N ARG A 106 6.46 -9.48 6.63
CA ARG A 106 5.64 -8.44 5.97
C ARG A 106 6.46 -7.20 5.59
N ARG A 107 7.62 -7.42 4.98
CA ARG A 107 8.55 -6.37 4.52
C ARG A 107 8.08 -5.68 3.26
N ILE A 108 7.07 -6.20 2.57
CA ILE A 108 6.35 -5.49 1.52
C ILE A 108 5.21 -4.69 2.19
N ASP A 109 5.23 -3.37 2.05
CA ASP A 109 4.22 -2.47 2.63
C ASP A 109 2.77 -2.88 2.30
N LEU A 110 2.53 -3.29 1.07
CA LEU A 110 1.23 -3.77 0.60
C LEU A 110 0.82 -5.05 1.33
N ALA A 111 1.74 -6.00 1.54
CA ALA A 111 1.46 -7.25 2.26
C ALA A 111 1.13 -7.00 3.73
N ARG A 112 1.75 -5.97 4.33
CA ARG A 112 1.43 -5.49 5.66
C ARG A 112 0.08 -4.79 5.71
N LEU A 113 -0.20 -3.90 4.75
CA LEU A 113 -1.46 -3.18 4.62
C LEU A 113 -2.68 -4.10 4.46
N VAL A 114 -2.59 -5.12 3.60
CA VAL A 114 -3.74 -6.00 3.27
C VAL A 114 -4.09 -6.98 4.38
N ALA A 115 -3.14 -7.28 5.27
CA ALA A 115 -3.36 -8.18 6.39
C ALA A 115 -3.68 -7.49 7.71
N ASP A 116 -3.44 -6.18 7.78
CA ASP A 116 -3.81 -5.37 8.91
C ASP A 116 -5.28 -4.90 8.79
N ASP A 117 -6.00 -4.87 9.92
CA ASP A 117 -7.41 -4.44 9.97
C ASP A 117 -7.59 -2.91 9.87
N GLY A 118 -6.51 -2.19 9.61
CA GLY A 118 -6.46 -0.74 9.44
C GLY A 118 -5.64 -0.02 10.51
N ALA A 119 -5.08 -0.72 11.49
CA ALA A 119 -4.29 -0.14 12.56
C ALA A 119 -3.04 0.61 12.10
N VAL A 120 -2.42 0.19 11.00
CA VAL A 120 -1.22 0.83 10.41
C VAL A 120 -1.51 1.47 9.06
N ALA A 121 -2.76 1.45 8.58
CA ALA A 121 -3.14 1.97 7.27
C ALA A 121 -2.78 3.46 7.09
N GLN A 122 -2.89 4.30 8.14
CA GLN A 122 -2.49 5.72 8.06
C GLN A 122 -0.99 5.94 7.77
N ASP A 123 -0.16 4.96 8.13
CA ASP A 123 1.30 5.03 8.02
C ASP A 123 1.81 4.34 6.74
N LEU A 124 1.05 3.39 6.18
CA LEU A 124 1.43 2.61 5.00
C LEU A 124 0.71 3.05 3.71
N TYR A 125 -0.52 3.56 3.80
CA TYR A 125 -1.23 4.07 2.64
C TYR A 125 -0.79 5.52 2.38
N LEU A 126 0.27 5.65 1.59
CA LEU A 126 0.93 6.92 1.29
C LEU A 126 0.55 7.49 -0.09
N GLY A 127 -0.17 6.73 -0.90
CA GLY A 127 -0.60 7.10 -2.24
C GLY A 127 -1.20 5.89 -2.98
N GLN A 128 -1.50 6.06 -4.26
CA GLN A 128 -2.07 4.97 -5.06
C GLN A 128 -1.07 3.81 -5.22
N LEU A 129 -1.58 2.58 -5.33
CA LEU A 129 -0.78 1.40 -5.62
C LEU A 129 0.04 1.60 -6.91
N LEU A 130 1.36 1.45 -6.82
CA LEU A 130 2.31 1.65 -7.92
C LEU A 130 2.19 3.03 -8.57
N ASP A 131 2.17 4.09 -7.76
CA ASP A 131 2.07 5.45 -8.28
C ASP A 131 3.27 5.80 -9.19
N GLY A 132 2.98 6.48 -10.30
CA GLY A 132 3.99 6.83 -11.31
C GLY A 132 4.62 5.65 -12.06
N VAL A 133 4.10 4.41 -11.94
CA VAL A 133 4.63 3.28 -12.71
C VAL A 133 4.25 3.38 -14.19
N GLU A 134 5.22 3.16 -15.07
CA GLU A 134 5.04 3.15 -16.52
C GLU A 134 5.22 1.73 -17.10
N GLY A 135 4.82 1.54 -18.37
CA GLY A 135 5.07 0.28 -19.10
C GLY A 135 4.28 -0.91 -18.56
N VAL A 136 3.07 -0.64 -18.08
CA VAL A 136 2.03 -1.66 -17.80
C VAL A 136 1.35 -2.06 -19.11
N THR A 137 0.88 -3.30 -19.19
CA THR A 137 0.00 -3.76 -20.28
C THR A 137 -1.41 -3.23 -20.06
N ASP A 138 -2.26 -3.24 -21.09
CA ASP A 138 -3.67 -2.84 -20.95
C ASP A 138 -4.39 -3.71 -19.91
N ARG A 139 -4.14 -5.03 -19.97
CA ARG A 139 -4.69 -5.99 -19.00
C ARG A 139 -4.27 -5.68 -17.56
N TYR A 140 -3.00 -5.31 -17.36
CA TYR A 140 -2.51 -4.94 -16.03
C TYR A 140 -3.08 -3.61 -15.58
N HIS A 141 -3.23 -2.65 -16.49
CA HIS A 141 -3.82 -1.34 -16.21
C HIS A 141 -5.26 -1.48 -15.71
N ASP A 142 -6.10 -2.24 -16.40
CA ASP A 142 -7.50 -2.47 -16.02
C ASP A 142 -7.60 -3.12 -14.63
N TRP A 143 -6.76 -4.14 -14.38
CA TRP A 143 -6.67 -4.77 -13.06
C TRP A 143 -6.19 -3.79 -11.98
N LEU A 144 -5.18 -2.98 -12.29
CA LEU A 144 -4.60 -2.03 -11.35
C LEU A 144 -5.61 -0.94 -10.95
N LEU A 145 -6.46 -0.48 -11.88
CA LEU A 145 -7.54 0.46 -11.58
C LEU A 145 -8.50 -0.11 -10.53
N VAL A 146 -8.94 -1.37 -10.72
CA VAL A 146 -9.84 -2.04 -9.77
C VAL A 146 -9.19 -2.20 -8.39
N GLU A 147 -7.92 -2.62 -8.34
CA GLU A 147 -7.23 -2.79 -7.06
C GLU A 147 -6.94 -1.47 -6.35
N ARG A 148 -6.64 -0.39 -7.09
CA ARG A 148 -6.52 0.96 -6.51
C ARG A 148 -7.81 1.41 -5.84
N MET A 149 -8.95 1.26 -6.51
CA MET A 149 -10.26 1.58 -5.93
C MET A 149 -10.53 0.74 -4.67
N ARG A 150 -10.26 -0.57 -4.71
CA ARG A 150 -10.46 -1.47 -3.55
C ARG A 150 -9.61 -1.07 -2.34
N LEU A 151 -8.34 -0.75 -2.57
CA LEU A 151 -7.42 -0.36 -1.49
C LEU A 151 -7.80 1.00 -0.89
N GLU A 152 -8.21 1.94 -1.74
CA GLU A 152 -8.70 3.25 -1.31
C GLU A 152 -9.97 3.16 -0.47
N ASP A 153 -10.98 2.40 -0.94
CA ASP A 153 -12.21 2.16 -0.18
C ASP A 153 -11.90 1.49 1.17
N ARG A 154 -11.00 0.51 1.18
CA ARG A 154 -10.55 -0.16 2.41
C ARG A 154 -9.87 0.82 3.35
N PHE A 155 -9.02 1.71 2.84
CA PHE A 155 -8.31 2.73 3.62
C PHE A 155 -9.31 3.68 4.30
N PHE A 156 -10.22 4.28 3.54
CA PHE A 156 -11.22 5.19 4.09
C PHE A 156 -12.13 4.50 5.10
N ALA A 157 -12.62 3.30 4.79
CA ALA A 157 -13.44 2.53 5.73
C ALA A 157 -12.70 2.19 7.03
N ALA A 158 -11.39 1.92 6.96
CA ALA A 158 -10.55 1.69 8.13
C ALA A 158 -10.39 2.96 8.98
N MET A 159 -10.16 4.11 8.36
CA MET A 159 -10.04 5.39 9.06
C MET A 159 -11.36 5.76 9.75
N ASP A 160 -12.50 5.59 9.08
CA ASP A 160 -13.83 5.82 9.65
C ASP A 160 -14.12 4.92 10.86
N ARG A 161 -13.69 3.65 10.82
CA ARG A 161 -13.80 2.77 11.99
C ARG A 161 -12.91 3.27 13.13
N ARG A 162 -11.66 3.59 12.84
CA ARG A 162 -10.70 4.06 13.86
C ARG A 162 -11.14 5.35 14.55
N LEU A 163 -11.63 6.33 13.79
CA LEU A 163 -12.18 7.57 14.35
C LEU A 163 -13.34 7.27 15.30
N ARG A 164 -14.27 6.38 14.92
CA ARG A 164 -15.39 5.98 15.78
C ARG A 164 -14.93 5.24 17.04
N ASP A 165 -14.00 4.32 16.91
CA ASP A 165 -13.52 3.49 18.01
C ASP A 165 -12.75 4.32 19.04
N MET A 166 -11.84 5.19 18.60
CA MET A 166 -11.03 6.02 19.52
C MET A 166 -11.86 7.07 20.25
N THR A 167 -12.89 7.61 19.60
CA THR A 167 -13.74 8.66 20.18
C THR A 167 -14.93 8.12 20.95
N ARG A 168 -15.15 6.79 20.97
CA ARG A 168 -16.29 6.14 21.63
C ARG A 168 -16.48 6.54 23.10
N HIS A 169 -15.38 6.80 23.80
CA HIS A 169 -15.37 7.15 25.23
C HIS A 169 -15.00 8.62 25.49
N GLY A 170 -14.90 9.46 24.44
CA GLY A 170 -14.57 10.88 24.57
C GLY A 170 -13.16 11.21 25.06
N ALA A 171 -12.28 10.21 25.19
CA ALA A 171 -10.91 10.36 25.72
C ALA A 171 -9.82 10.28 24.63
N ALA A 172 -10.18 10.43 23.35
CA ALA A 172 -9.22 10.43 22.25
C ALA A 172 -8.26 11.62 22.39
N ARG A 173 -6.97 11.38 22.15
CA ARG A 173 -5.99 12.47 22.15
C ARG A 173 -6.05 13.21 20.82
N LYS A 174 -5.84 14.53 20.86
CA LYS A 174 -5.88 15.37 19.66
C LYS A 174 -4.84 14.89 18.63
N GLU A 175 -3.66 14.51 19.08
CA GLU A 175 -2.57 14.06 18.23
C GLU A 175 -2.89 12.76 17.47
N GLU A 176 -3.78 11.92 18.01
CA GLU A 176 -4.24 10.69 17.34
C GLU A 176 -5.24 11.02 16.23
N LEU A 177 -6.16 11.96 16.49
CA LEU A 177 -7.10 12.46 15.50
C LEU A 177 -6.38 13.22 14.37
N ASP A 178 -5.42 14.08 14.73
CA ASP A 178 -4.63 14.86 13.77
C ASP A 178 -3.84 13.95 12.82
N ARG A 179 -3.32 12.81 13.31
CA ARG A 179 -2.64 11.80 12.46
C ARG A 179 -3.59 11.18 11.44
N ILE A 180 -4.81 10.83 11.84
CA ILE A 180 -5.82 10.30 10.90
C ILE A 180 -6.26 11.39 9.92
N ALA A 181 -6.49 12.62 10.39
CA ALA A 181 -6.86 13.74 9.54
C ALA A 181 -5.80 14.00 8.46
N GLY A 182 -4.53 14.05 8.86
CA GLY A 182 -3.42 14.20 7.93
C GLY A 182 -3.34 13.07 6.91
N ALA A 183 -3.61 11.82 7.31
CA ALA A 183 -3.63 10.69 6.39
C ALA A 183 -4.80 10.76 5.41
N LEU A 184 -6.02 11.08 5.87
CA LEU A 184 -7.20 11.24 5.02
C LEU A 184 -7.00 12.33 3.96
N LEU A 185 -6.55 13.52 4.39
CA LEU A 185 -6.41 14.68 3.50
C LEU A 185 -5.20 14.58 2.57
N ARG A 186 -4.19 13.77 2.91
CA ARG A 186 -3.08 13.46 2.00
C ARG A 186 -3.55 12.62 0.81
N ILE A 187 -4.50 11.72 1.01
CA ILE A 187 -5.01 10.83 -0.04
C ILE A 187 -6.03 11.55 -0.90
N ASP A 188 -7.03 12.15 -0.25
CA ASP A 188 -8.07 12.90 -0.95
C ASP A 188 -8.48 14.13 -0.12
N PRO A 189 -7.94 15.32 -0.45
CA PRO A 189 -8.28 16.56 0.22
C PRO A 189 -9.65 17.12 -0.19
N THR A 190 -10.33 16.61 -1.21
CA THR A 190 -11.65 17.09 -1.65
C THR A 190 -12.80 16.21 -1.17
N ARG A 191 -12.50 15.02 -0.62
CA ARG A 191 -13.51 14.11 -0.05
C ARG A 191 -14.31 14.72 1.10
N ALA A 192 -15.51 15.22 0.79
CA ALA A 192 -16.45 15.75 1.78
C ALA A 192 -16.78 14.76 2.92
N ALA A 193 -16.77 13.45 2.65
CA ALA A 193 -16.98 12.42 3.67
C ALA A 193 -15.88 12.41 4.74
N SER A 194 -14.62 12.66 4.38
CA SER A 194 -13.49 12.76 5.31
C SER A 194 -13.69 13.91 6.29
N TYR A 195 -14.08 15.09 5.80
CA TYR A 195 -14.35 16.25 6.65
C TYR A 195 -15.50 15.99 7.62
N ARG A 196 -16.60 15.38 7.16
CA ARG A 196 -17.72 14.99 8.05
C ARG A 196 -17.28 14.03 9.15
N ALA A 197 -16.54 12.97 8.79
CA ALA A 197 -16.05 11.99 9.75
C ALA A 197 -15.13 12.63 10.80
N LEU A 198 -14.26 13.55 10.39
CA LEU A 198 -13.37 14.30 11.29
C LEU A 198 -14.16 15.22 12.21
N THR A 199 -15.09 16.02 11.69
CA THR A 199 -15.95 16.89 12.51
C THR A 199 -16.68 16.10 13.58
N GLU A 200 -17.31 14.97 13.22
CA GLU A 200 -17.98 14.10 14.19
C GLU A 200 -17.02 13.55 15.25
N ALA A 201 -15.83 13.13 14.84
CA ALA A 201 -14.82 12.59 15.75
C ALA A 201 -14.34 13.65 16.76
N TYR A 202 -13.99 14.86 16.32
CA TYR A 202 -13.58 15.94 17.23
C TYR A 202 -14.70 16.38 18.17
N LEU A 203 -15.97 16.37 17.72
CA LEU A 203 -17.11 16.63 18.62
C LEU A 203 -17.22 15.56 19.72
N ARG A 204 -17.13 14.27 19.35
CA ARG A 204 -17.16 13.16 20.32
C ARG A 204 -15.99 13.20 21.30
N ALA A 205 -14.83 13.71 20.86
CA ALA A 205 -13.66 13.93 21.69
C ALA A 205 -13.69 15.23 22.53
N ASN A 206 -14.83 15.94 22.56
CA ASN A 206 -15.01 17.21 23.28
C ASN A 206 -14.04 18.33 22.82
N MET A 207 -13.76 18.39 21.52
CA MET A 207 -12.87 19.37 20.88
C MET A 207 -13.63 20.21 19.83
N PRO A 208 -14.61 21.03 20.23
CA PRO A 208 -15.51 21.72 19.30
C PRO A 208 -14.81 22.72 18.36
N GLY A 209 -13.67 23.30 18.79
CA GLY A 209 -12.89 24.22 17.96
C GLY A 209 -12.32 23.56 16.70
N GLU A 210 -11.74 22.35 16.84
CA GLU A 210 -11.24 21.60 15.68
C GLU A 210 -12.40 21.05 14.83
N ALA A 211 -13.51 20.66 15.46
CA ALA A 211 -14.69 20.22 14.73
C ALA A 211 -15.24 21.31 13.79
N ALA A 212 -15.34 22.55 14.30
CA ALA A 212 -15.76 23.71 13.51
C ALA A 212 -14.79 23.98 12.35
N ARG A 213 -13.48 23.94 12.62
CA ARG A 213 -12.43 24.09 11.60
C ARG A 213 -12.58 23.09 10.45
N TYR A 214 -12.75 21.79 10.75
CA TYR A 214 -12.91 20.78 9.70
C TYR A 214 -14.26 20.90 8.96
N ALA A 215 -15.32 21.37 9.63
CA ALA A 215 -16.60 21.63 8.98
C ALA A 215 -16.49 22.77 7.95
N GLU A 216 -15.84 23.88 8.32
CA GLU A 216 -15.58 25.01 7.43
C GLU A 216 -14.68 24.63 6.24
N MET A 217 -13.62 23.85 6.49
CA MET A 217 -12.76 23.33 5.43
C MET A 217 -13.55 22.44 4.46
N GLY A 218 -14.45 21.57 4.96
CA GLY A 218 -15.28 20.72 4.13
C GLY A 218 -16.22 21.49 3.19
N LEU A 219 -16.82 22.59 3.69
CA LEU A 219 -17.66 23.48 2.87
C LEU A 219 -16.83 24.18 1.76
N THR A 220 -15.65 24.68 2.12
CA THR A 220 -14.76 25.38 1.18
C THR A 220 -14.32 24.49 0.00
N HIS A 221 -14.15 23.19 0.23
CA HIS A 221 -13.77 22.25 -0.83
C HIS A 221 -14.99 21.80 -1.66
N ALA A 222 -16.16 21.67 -1.05
CA ALA A 222 -17.39 21.32 -1.77
C ALA A 222 -17.80 22.40 -2.79
N ASP A 223 -17.58 23.69 -2.47
CA ASP A 223 -17.90 24.81 -3.36
C ASP A 223 -16.94 24.95 -4.56
N ARG A 224 -15.83 24.21 -4.58
CA ARG A 224 -14.86 24.23 -5.70
C ARG A 224 -15.10 23.13 -6.74
N ASP A 225 -15.91 22.12 -6.40
CA ASP A 225 -16.23 20.98 -7.26
C ASP A 225 -17.61 21.13 -7.96
N GLY A 226 -18.35 22.22 -7.71
CA GLY A 226 -19.62 22.56 -8.36
C GLY A 226 -19.50 23.67 -9.39
#